data_AF-A0A974P0B1-F1
#
_entry.id   AF-A0A974P0B1-F1
#
_cell.length_a   1.000
_cell.length_b   1.000
_cell.length_c   1.000
_cell.angle_alpha   90.00
_cell.angle_beta   90.00
_cell.angle_gamma   90.00
#
_symmetry.space_group_name_H-M   'P 1'
#
loop_
_entity.id
_entity.type
_entity.pdbx_description
1 polymer ?
#
loop_
_entity_poly.entity_id
_entity_poly.type
_entity_poly.pdbx_seq_one_letter_code
_entity_poly.pdbx_strand_id
1 'polypeptide(L)'
;MECWFFNKLLLGRDIPLITADLRSAGIVLDSLYDFLGIPVSLIGKRQVYRSLFHHLRQNAAAIGIPVKTQLCEKMLQRALRGNQIDFGGLEPLLQERVLHLAAQSPSVARDFFPRPLTLTSMETIRLNCGVVAREYSLERYLSRLLEIYSTIVSAPSGAASLAGNSLDIFKEFLLI
;
A
#
# COMPACT_ATOMS: atom_id res chain seq x y z
N MET A 1 4.88 0.55 -14.24
CA MET A 1 6.31 0.21 -14.45
C MET A 1 6.94 0.95 -15.63
N GLU A 2 6.24 1.92 -16.23
CA GLU A 2 6.69 2.64 -17.42
C GLU A 2 7.85 3.62 -17.17
N CYS A 3 8.06 4.04 -15.91
CA CYS A 3 9.06 5.05 -15.56
C CYS A 3 10.47 4.71 -16.06
N TRP A 4 10.92 3.45 -15.93
CA TRP A 4 12.27 3.05 -16.33
C TRP A 4 12.48 3.05 -17.86
N PHE A 5 11.44 2.82 -18.66
CA PHE A 5 11.52 2.95 -20.12
C PHE A 5 11.77 4.40 -20.56
N PHE A 6 11.38 5.37 -19.73
CA PHE A 6 11.64 6.80 -19.95
C PHE A 6 12.87 7.31 -19.20
N ASN A 7 13.75 6.43 -18.73
CA ASN A 7 14.91 6.77 -17.90
C ASN A 7 14.55 7.57 -16.63
N LYS A 8 13.35 7.35 -16.09
CA LYS A 8 12.90 7.99 -14.84
C LYS A 8 13.08 7.05 -13.65
N LEU A 9 13.50 7.63 -12.54
CA LEU A 9 13.54 6.97 -11.25
C LEU A 9 12.11 6.79 -10.68
N LEU A 10 11.93 5.77 -9.85
CA LEU A 10 10.69 5.54 -9.11
C LEU A 10 10.89 5.99 -7.66
N LEU A 11 10.09 6.93 -7.19
CA LEU A 11 10.05 7.35 -5.79
C LEU A 11 8.63 7.16 -5.27
N GLY A 12 8.52 6.73 -4.02
CA GLY A 12 7.23 6.55 -3.40
C GLY A 12 7.31 5.62 -2.20
N ARG A 13 6.14 5.18 -1.78
CA ARG A 13 6.01 4.27 -0.66
C ARG A 13 6.26 2.83 -1.10
N ASP A 14 6.99 2.09 -0.27
CA ASP A 14 7.04 0.63 -0.35
C ASP A 14 5.76 0.05 0.22
N ILE A 15 5.01 -0.67 -0.62
CA ILE A 15 3.79 -1.36 -0.24
C ILE A 15 4.07 -2.85 -0.45
N PRO A 16 4.51 -3.60 0.59
CA PRO A 16 4.98 -4.98 0.43
C PRO A 16 4.01 -5.90 -0.32
N LEU A 17 2.71 -5.71 -0.12
CA LEU A 17 1.66 -6.46 -0.85
C LEU A 17 1.76 -6.33 -2.38
N ILE A 18 2.27 -5.20 -2.88
CA ILE A 18 2.44 -4.91 -4.32
C ILE A 18 3.89 -5.13 -4.75
N THR A 19 4.85 -4.73 -3.90
CA THR A 19 6.27 -4.67 -4.28
C THR A 19 7.02 -5.99 -4.06
N ALA A 20 6.50 -6.93 -3.27
CA ALA A 20 7.14 -8.23 -3.03
C ALA A 20 7.31 -9.04 -4.33
N ASP A 21 6.28 -9.09 -5.17
CA ASP A 21 6.35 -9.82 -6.44
C ASP A 21 7.33 -9.18 -7.41
N LEU A 22 7.38 -7.85 -7.44
CA LEU A 22 8.34 -7.10 -8.25
C LEU A 22 9.78 -7.41 -7.83
N ARG A 23 10.06 -7.43 -6.53
CA ARG A 23 11.37 -7.81 -5.99
C ARG A 23 11.72 -9.26 -6.32
N SER A 24 10.75 -10.15 -6.22
CA SER A 24 10.92 -11.57 -6.52
C SER A 24 11.23 -11.80 -8.02
N ALA A 25 10.73 -10.92 -8.89
CA ALA A 25 11.07 -10.88 -10.31
C ALA A 25 12.46 -10.26 -10.60
N GLY A 26 13.15 -9.73 -9.59
CA GLY A 26 14.48 -9.12 -9.70
C GLY A 26 14.47 -7.59 -9.86
N ILE A 27 13.34 -6.92 -9.64
CA ILE A 27 13.27 -5.45 -9.66
C ILE A 27 13.83 -4.88 -8.36
N VAL A 28 14.75 -3.93 -8.48
CA VAL A 28 15.35 -3.21 -7.36
C VAL A 28 14.52 -1.97 -7.02
N LEU A 29 14.10 -1.83 -5.76
CA LEU A 29 13.14 -0.81 -5.29
C LEU A 29 13.66 0.00 -4.08
N ASP A 30 14.97 0.15 -3.95
CA ASP A 30 15.64 0.75 -2.78
C ASP A 30 15.35 2.25 -2.59
N SER A 31 14.78 2.89 -3.60
CA SER A 31 14.33 4.28 -3.56
C SER A 31 12.94 4.47 -2.94
N LEU A 32 12.23 3.38 -2.65
CA LEU A 32 10.94 3.43 -1.97
C LEU A 32 11.11 3.54 -0.45
N TYR A 33 10.30 4.39 0.19
CA TYR A 33 10.29 4.55 1.63
C TYR A 33 9.22 3.65 2.28
N ASP A 34 9.50 3.09 3.45
CA ASP A 34 8.48 2.35 4.23
C ASP A 34 7.50 3.30 4.94
N PHE A 35 8.04 4.38 5.53
CA PHE A 35 7.29 5.28 6.40
C PHE A 35 7.73 6.73 6.20
N LEU A 36 6.76 7.62 5.96
CA LEU A 36 6.97 9.05 5.86
C LEU A 36 6.40 9.73 7.11
N GLY A 37 7.22 9.78 8.17
CA GLY A 37 6.77 10.14 9.51
C GLY A 37 6.51 11.63 9.70
N ILE A 38 5.23 12.01 9.82
CA ILE A 38 4.83 13.38 10.12
C ILE A 38 4.63 13.54 11.63
N PRO A 39 5.32 14.49 12.29
CA PRO A 39 5.10 14.79 13.70
C PRO A 39 3.65 15.15 14.00
N VAL A 40 3.04 14.47 14.97
CA VAL A 40 1.65 14.72 15.39
C VAL A 40 1.49 16.15 15.94
N SER A 41 2.55 16.76 16.47
CA SER A 41 2.57 18.14 16.93
C SER A 41 2.30 19.16 15.82
N LEU A 42 2.66 18.87 14.57
CA LEU A 42 2.44 19.77 13.42
C LEU A 42 0.97 19.78 12.96
N ILE A 43 0.29 18.65 13.13
CA ILE A 43 -1.10 18.46 12.66
C ILE A 43 -2.09 18.76 13.80
N GLY A 44 -1.73 18.35 15.02
CA GLY A 44 -2.56 18.34 16.22
C GLY A 44 -3.16 16.96 16.48
N LYS A 45 -3.06 16.48 17.73
CA LYS A 45 -3.55 15.14 18.14
C LYS A 45 -5.03 14.93 17.83
N ARG A 46 -5.86 15.96 18.05
CA ARG A 46 -7.32 15.89 17.81
C ARG A 46 -7.63 15.74 16.32
N GLN A 47 -6.88 16.41 15.46
CA GLN A 47 -7.03 16.36 14.01
C GLN A 47 -6.61 14.99 13.49
N VAL A 48 -5.47 14.46 13.96
CA VAL A 48 -5.02 13.09 13.63
C VAL A 48 -6.05 12.05 14.04
N TYR A 49 -6.55 12.12 15.28
CA TYR A 49 -7.59 11.21 15.75
C TYR A 49 -8.86 11.28 14.89
N ARG A 50 -9.34 12.50 14.60
CA ARG A 50 -10.52 12.68 13.74
C ARG A 50 -10.29 12.10 12.35
N SER A 51 -9.15 12.36 11.72
CA SER A 51 -8.81 11.87 10.39
C SER A 51 -8.79 10.34 10.32
N LEU A 52 -8.15 9.68 11.29
CA LEU A 52 -8.07 8.22 11.32
C LEU A 52 -9.44 7.53 11.47
N PHE A 53 -10.35 8.13 12.22
CA PHE A 53 -11.63 7.49 12.57
C PHE A 53 -12.85 8.09 11.87
N HIS A 54 -12.68 9.12 11.04
CA HIS A 54 -13.81 9.78 10.36
C HIS A 54 -14.59 8.80 9.49
N HIS A 55 -13.92 8.16 8.53
CA HIS A 55 -14.54 7.21 7.62
C HIS A 55 -14.95 5.91 8.32
N LEU A 56 -14.17 5.44 9.30
CA LEU A 56 -14.55 4.27 10.10
C LEU A 56 -15.90 4.48 10.78
N ARG A 57 -16.09 5.63 11.44
CA ARG A 57 -17.35 5.96 12.13
C ARG A 57 -18.51 6.18 11.16
N GLN A 58 -18.26 6.85 10.03
CA GLN A 58 -19.28 7.03 9.00
C GLN A 58 -19.75 5.70 8.41
N ASN A 59 -18.81 4.84 8.02
CA ASN A 59 -19.12 3.55 7.42
C ASN A 59 -19.82 2.63 8.43
N ALA A 60 -19.32 2.58 9.67
CA ALA A 60 -19.93 1.78 10.72
C ALA A 60 -21.35 2.24 11.06
N ALA A 61 -21.59 3.56 11.09
CA ALA A 61 -22.92 4.12 11.27
C ALA A 61 -23.87 3.76 10.10
N ALA A 62 -23.37 3.79 8.85
CA ALA A 62 -24.16 3.43 7.67
C ALA A 62 -24.64 1.96 7.68
N ILE A 63 -23.92 1.08 8.37
CA ILE A 63 -24.26 -0.35 8.53
C ILE A 63 -24.78 -0.70 9.93
N GLY A 64 -25.06 0.29 10.79
CA GLY A 64 -25.62 0.09 12.12
C GLY A 64 -24.68 -0.57 13.14
N ILE A 65 -23.37 -0.59 12.87
CA ILE A 65 -22.37 -1.21 13.76
C ILE A 65 -21.73 -0.13 14.66
N PRO A 66 -21.74 -0.31 15.99
CA PRO A 66 -21.07 0.63 16.89
C PRO A 66 -19.54 0.46 16.84
N VAL A 67 -18.81 1.56 16.64
CA VAL A 67 -17.35 1.56 16.73
C VAL A 67 -16.93 1.57 18.21
N LYS A 68 -16.36 0.46 18.68
CA LYS A 68 -15.85 0.34 20.05
C LYS A 68 -14.64 1.26 20.26
N THR A 69 -14.62 2.03 21.35
CA THR A 69 -13.49 2.92 21.70
C THR A 69 -12.15 2.19 21.76
N GLN A 70 -12.14 0.98 22.33
CA GLN A 70 -10.94 0.12 22.42
C GLN A 70 -10.36 -0.23 21.05
N LEU A 71 -11.20 -0.38 20.01
CA LEU A 71 -10.74 -0.61 18.64
C LEU A 71 -10.02 0.63 18.10
N CYS A 72 -10.59 1.81 18.30
CA CYS A 72 -9.96 3.07 17.92
C CYS A 72 -8.60 3.26 18.62
N GLU A 73 -8.50 2.95 19.91
CA GLU A 73 -7.23 3.06 20.64
C GLU A 73 -6.16 2.12 20.08
N LYS A 74 -6.51 0.85 19.82
CA LYS A 74 -5.60 -0.11 19.19
C LYS A 74 -5.16 0.33 17.79
N MET A 75 -6.09 0.84 16.98
CA MET A 75 -5.78 1.35 15.65
C MET A 75 -4.87 2.58 15.71
N LEU A 76 -5.13 3.49 16.65
CA LEU A 76 -4.28 4.68 16.87
C LEU A 76 -2.87 4.27 17.28
N GLN A 77 -2.73 3.31 18.19
CA GLN A 77 -1.43 2.79 18.61
C GLN A 77 -0.66 2.14 17.45
N ARG A 78 -1.36 1.46 16.53
CA ARG A 78 -0.74 0.87 15.32
C ARG A 78 -0.38 1.91 14.26
N ALA A 79 -1.17 2.98 14.14
CA ALA A 79 -0.96 4.04 13.17
C ALA A 79 0.22 4.97 13.55
N LEU A 80 0.56 5.03 14.84
CA LEU A 80 1.63 5.87 15.36
C LEU A 80 2.94 5.08 15.50
N ARG A 81 4.04 5.66 15.00
CA ARG A 81 5.41 5.27 15.36
C ARG A 81 5.96 6.35 16.29
N GLY A 82 5.88 6.12 17.60
CA GLY A 82 6.18 7.15 18.61
C GLY A 82 5.20 8.33 18.53
N ASN A 83 5.71 9.55 18.28
CA ASN A 83 4.88 10.76 18.10
C ASN A 83 4.72 11.17 16.62
N GLN A 84 4.87 10.21 15.71
CA GLN A 84 4.73 10.41 14.28
C GLN A 84 3.62 9.52 13.71
N ILE A 85 2.94 10.05 12.70
CA ILE A 85 1.98 9.30 11.88
C ILE A 85 2.50 9.27 10.45
N ASP A 86 2.26 8.16 9.76
CA ASP A 86 2.61 8.04 8.36
C ASP A 86 1.80 9.02 7.50
N PHE A 87 2.46 9.77 6.63
CA PHE A 87 1.82 10.69 5.70
C PHE A 87 0.73 9.98 4.86
N GLY A 88 1.02 8.77 4.37
CA GLY A 88 0.06 7.99 3.59
C GLY A 88 -1.17 7.53 4.37
N GLY A 89 -1.15 7.58 5.70
CA GLY A 89 -2.29 7.29 6.56
C GLY A 89 -3.15 8.50 6.92
N LEU A 90 -2.76 9.71 6.50
CA LEU A 90 -3.54 10.92 6.71
C LEU A 90 -4.67 11.04 5.67
N GLU A 91 -5.77 11.66 6.08
CA GLU A 91 -6.87 12.06 5.19
C GLU A 91 -6.39 13.17 4.23
N PRO A 92 -6.89 13.25 2.98
CA PRO A 92 -6.37 14.13 1.94
C PRO A 92 -6.19 15.61 2.35
N LEU A 93 -7.13 16.19 3.10
CA LEU A 93 -7.01 17.59 3.54
C LEU A 93 -5.82 17.82 4.49
N LEU A 94 -5.48 16.81 5.31
CA LEU A 94 -4.30 16.88 6.17
C LEU A 94 -3.01 16.66 5.39
N GLN A 95 -3.03 15.78 4.36
CA GLN A 95 -1.89 15.61 3.46
C GLN A 95 -1.57 16.92 2.73
N GLU A 96 -2.58 17.58 2.16
CA GLU A 96 -2.46 18.88 1.49
C GLU A 96 -1.86 19.94 2.43
N ARG A 97 -2.37 20.03 3.67
CA ARG A 97 -1.84 20.96 4.67
C ARG A 97 -0.36 20.70 4.99
N VAL A 98 0.04 19.44 5.14
CA VAL A 98 1.44 19.08 5.39
C VAL A 98 2.32 19.48 4.20
N LEU A 99 1.85 19.26 2.96
CA LEU A 99 2.56 19.68 1.76
C LEU A 99 2.72 21.21 1.67
N HIS A 100 1.69 21.97 2.00
CA HIS A 100 1.78 23.44 2.05
C HIS A 100 2.80 23.93 3.09
N LEU A 101 2.81 23.33 4.28
CA LEU A 101 3.79 23.67 5.32
C LEU A 101 5.22 23.35 4.86
N ALA A 102 5.42 22.20 4.24
CA ALA A 102 6.72 21.80 3.70
C ALA A 102 7.18 22.74 2.56
N ALA A 103 6.27 23.17 1.68
CA ALA A 103 6.57 24.10 0.60
C ALA A 103 6.97 25.51 1.10
N GLN A 104 6.39 25.94 2.22
CA GLN A 104 6.67 27.25 2.82
C GLN A 104 7.93 27.25 3.70
N SER A 105 8.40 26.09 4.15
CA SER A 105 9.53 26.00 5.07
C SER A 105 10.45 24.81 4.75
N PRO A 106 11.63 25.09 4.16
CA PRO A 106 12.62 24.05 3.84
C PRO A 106 13.21 23.34 5.07
N SER A 107 13.15 23.92 6.27
CA SER A 107 13.53 23.23 7.51
C SER A 107 12.49 22.17 7.86
N VAL A 108 11.22 22.55 7.86
CA VAL A 108 10.07 21.66 8.09
C VAL A 108 10.09 20.50 7.09
N ALA A 109 10.30 20.76 5.80
CA ALA A 109 10.45 19.70 4.81
C ALA A 109 11.62 18.73 5.15
N ARG A 110 12.78 19.26 5.57
CA ARG A 110 13.94 18.41 5.92
C ARG A 110 13.68 17.50 7.12
N ASP A 111 12.83 17.90 8.06
CA ASP A 111 12.62 17.18 9.31
C ASP A 111 11.80 15.89 9.15
N PHE A 112 11.05 15.73 8.06
CA PHE A 112 10.22 14.54 7.86
C PHE A 112 10.27 13.91 6.46
N PHE A 113 10.86 14.54 5.45
CA PHE A 113 11.20 13.78 4.24
C PHE A 113 12.33 12.79 4.54
N PRO A 114 12.16 11.47 4.27
CA PRO A 114 13.18 10.48 4.51
C PRO A 114 14.43 10.88 3.73
N ARG A 115 15.51 11.11 4.47
CA ARG A 115 16.83 11.35 3.90
C ARG A 115 17.81 10.27 4.38
N PRO A 116 18.68 9.80 3.48
CA PRO A 116 18.68 10.10 2.06
C PRO A 116 17.57 9.33 1.33
N LEU A 117 16.89 9.98 0.37
CA LEU A 117 16.28 9.23 -0.72
C LEU A 117 17.45 8.62 -1.48
N THR A 118 17.64 7.30 -1.39
CA THR A 118 18.65 6.62 -2.17
C THR A 118 18.31 6.84 -3.64
N LEU A 119 19.05 7.73 -4.30
CA LEU A 119 18.83 7.99 -5.71
C LEU A 119 19.22 6.74 -6.48
N THR A 120 18.26 6.20 -7.22
CA THR A 120 18.48 5.04 -8.09
C THR A 120 19.55 5.38 -9.12
N SER A 121 20.58 4.55 -9.23
CA SER A 121 21.62 4.74 -10.25
C SER A 121 21.05 4.47 -11.65
N MET A 122 21.68 5.04 -12.67
CA MET A 122 21.33 4.72 -14.07
C MET A 122 21.50 3.23 -14.39
N GLU A 123 22.43 2.55 -13.71
CA GLU A 123 22.61 1.11 -13.82
C GLU A 123 21.40 0.35 -13.29
N THR A 124 20.88 0.73 -12.12
CA THR A 124 19.66 0.14 -11.57
C THR A 124 18.43 0.43 -12.44
N ILE A 125 18.34 1.62 -13.04
CA ILE A 125 17.27 1.95 -14.00
C ILE A 125 17.34 1.02 -15.22
N ARG A 126 18.54 0.79 -15.78
CA ARG A 126 18.73 -0.13 -16.92
C ARG A 126 18.41 -1.57 -16.55
N LEU A 127 18.85 -2.02 -15.37
CA LEU A 127 18.56 -3.35 -14.85
C LEU A 127 17.05 -3.57 -14.71
N ASN A 128 16.34 -2.66 -14.03
CA ASN A 128 14.90 -2.73 -13.87
C ASN A 128 14.17 -2.68 -15.21
N CYS A 129 14.61 -1.83 -16.15
CA CYS A 129 14.07 -1.76 -17.50
C CYS A 129 14.18 -3.13 -18.20
N GLY A 130 15.34 -3.79 -18.12
CA GLY A 130 15.54 -5.14 -18.67
C GLY A 130 14.67 -6.22 -18.01
N VAL A 131 14.46 -6.15 -16.70
CA VAL A 131 13.54 -7.05 -15.99
C VAL A 131 12.10 -6.82 -16.45
N VAL A 132 11.67 -5.57 -16.55
CA VAL A 132 10.30 -5.23 -16.99
C VAL A 132 10.05 -5.70 -18.42
N ALA A 133 10.99 -5.44 -19.33
CA ALA A 133 10.91 -5.88 -20.72
C ALA A 133 10.86 -7.41 -20.87
N ARG A 134 11.37 -8.18 -19.91
CA ARG A 134 11.38 -9.65 -19.95
C ARG A 134 10.19 -10.28 -19.24
N GLU A 135 9.90 -9.84 -18.01
CA GLU A 135 8.92 -10.49 -17.13
C GLU A 135 7.50 -9.94 -17.27
N TYR A 136 7.37 -8.74 -17.84
CA TYR A 136 6.10 -8.01 -17.96
C TYR A 136 5.86 -7.53 -19.40
N SER A 137 6.47 -8.21 -20.38
CA SER A 137 6.13 -8.02 -21.79
C SER A 137 4.76 -8.59 -22.13
N LEU A 138 4.21 -8.15 -23.26
CA LEU A 138 2.95 -8.66 -23.77
C LEU A 138 3.03 -10.17 -24.07
N GLU A 139 4.16 -10.62 -24.63
CA GLU A 139 4.41 -12.02 -24.96
C GLU A 139 4.46 -12.89 -23.70
N ARG A 140 5.10 -12.41 -22.63
CA ARG A 140 5.17 -13.11 -21.34
C ARG A 140 3.79 -13.17 -20.68
N TYR A 141 3.04 -12.07 -20.75
CA TYR A 141 1.66 -12.01 -20.27
C TYR A 141 0.76 -13.02 -21.00
N LEU A 142 0.81 -13.05 -22.33
CA LEU A 142 0.04 -13.99 -23.15
C LEU A 142 0.39 -15.44 -22.80
N SER A 143 1.68 -15.74 -22.69
CA SER A 143 2.16 -17.10 -22.35
C SER A 143 1.61 -17.56 -21.00
N ARG A 144 1.70 -16.72 -19.96
CA ARG A 144 1.15 -17.00 -18.63
C ARG A 144 -0.36 -17.17 -18.65
N LEU A 145 -1.06 -16.33 -19.41
CA LEU A 145 -2.51 -16.41 -19.54
C LEU A 145 -2.93 -17.75 -20.16
N LEU A 146 -2.29 -18.15 -21.25
CA LEU A 146 -2.54 -19.43 -21.91
C LEU A 146 -2.21 -20.62 -21.00
N GLU A 147 -1.12 -20.54 -20.23
CA GLU A 147 -0.76 -21.56 -19.24
C GLU A 147 -1.86 -21.72 -18.17
N ILE A 148 -2.37 -20.62 -17.61
CA ILE A 148 -3.48 -20.63 -16.65
C ILE A 148 -4.73 -21.26 -17.26
N TYR A 149 -5.12 -20.84 -18.47
CA TYR A 149 -6.29 -21.42 -19.15
C TYR A 149 -6.09 -22.92 -19.43
N SER A 150 -4.92 -23.33 -19.91
CA SER A 150 -4.61 -24.73 -20.17
C SER A 150 -4.67 -25.58 -18.90
N THR A 151 -4.23 -25.01 -17.77
CA THR A 151 -4.29 -25.65 -16.45
C THR A 151 -5.73 -25.84 -16.00
N ILE A 152 -6.59 -24.84 -16.16
CA ILE A 152 -8.02 -24.93 -15.80
C ILE A 152 -8.74 -25.95 -16.69
N VAL A 153 -8.49 -25.93 -18.01
CA VAL A 153 -9.12 -26.86 -18.95
C VAL A 153 -8.67 -28.31 -18.71
N SER A 154 -7.41 -28.51 -18.33
CA SER A 154 -6.85 -29.84 -18.06
C SER A 154 -7.08 -30.30 -16.62
N ALA A 155 -7.62 -29.43 -15.75
CA ALA A 155 -7.93 -29.80 -14.38
C ALA A 155 -9.07 -30.82 -14.40
N PRO A 156 -8.94 -31.96 -13.70
CA PRO A 156 -10.02 -32.92 -13.61
C PRO A 156 -11.24 -32.27 -12.98
N SER A 157 -12.39 -32.39 -13.65
CA SER A 157 -13.69 -31.99 -13.11
C SER A 157 -13.99 -32.86 -11.89
N GLY A 158 -13.53 -32.44 -10.71
CA GLY A 158 -14.02 -32.99 -9.46
C GLY A 158 -15.52 -32.74 -9.41
N ALA A 159 -16.31 -33.78 -9.13
CA ALA A 159 -17.72 -33.60 -8.81
C ALA A 159 -17.79 -32.49 -7.75
N ALA A 160 -18.42 -31.37 -8.09
CA ALA A 160 -18.67 -30.30 -7.14
C ALA A 160 -19.49 -30.93 -6.02
N SER A 161 -18.82 -31.30 -4.93
CA SER A 161 -19.49 -31.77 -3.74
C SER A 161 -20.25 -30.57 -3.20
N LEU A 162 -21.55 -30.51 -3.47
CA LEU A 162 -22.51 -29.66 -2.79
C LEU A 162 -22.64 -30.04 -1.30
N ALA A 163 -21.63 -30.66 -0.69
CA ALA A 163 -21.59 -31.05 0.71
C ALA A 163 -20.95 -29.98 1.63
N GLY A 164 -20.97 -28.72 1.21
CA GLY A 164 -20.76 -27.59 2.10
C GLY A 164 -22.09 -26.85 2.21
N ASN A 165 -22.78 -26.97 3.35
CA ASN A 165 -23.88 -26.07 3.67
C ASN A 165 -23.31 -24.65 3.55
N SER A 166 -23.80 -23.87 2.59
CA SER A 166 -23.35 -22.48 2.37
C SER A 166 -23.41 -21.63 3.64
N LEU A 167 -24.26 -22.03 4.59
CA LEU A 167 -24.38 -21.48 5.94
C LEU A 167 -23.11 -21.63 6.80
N ASP A 168 -22.34 -22.72 6.63
CA ASP A 168 -21.16 -23.00 7.46
C ASP A 168 -19.95 -22.19 6.99
N ILE A 169 -19.79 -22.03 5.67
CA ILE A 169 -18.80 -21.11 5.07
C ILE A 169 -19.11 -19.67 5.47
N PHE A 170 -20.40 -19.29 5.51
CA PHE A 170 -20.81 -17.94 5.90
C PHE A 170 -20.57 -17.65 7.39
N LYS A 171 -20.68 -18.67 8.25
CA LYS A 171 -20.37 -18.54 9.69
C LYS A 171 -18.86 -18.42 9.95
N GLU A 172 -18.03 -19.10 9.17
CA GLU A 172 -16.56 -18.99 9.27
C GLU A 172 -16.07 -17.58 8.91
N PHE A 173 -16.70 -16.93 7.93
CA PHE A 173 -16.36 -15.56 7.51
C PHE A 173 -16.77 -14.46 8.50
N LEU A 174 -17.73 -14.72 9.39
CA LEU A 174 -18.26 -13.73 10.34
C LEU A 174 -17.61 -13.80 11.74
N LEU A 175 -16.65 -14.71 11.95
CA LEU A 175 -15.99 -14.93 13.25
C LEU A 175 -14.53 -14.41 13.32
N ILE A 176 -14.12 -13.54 12.39
CA ILE A 176 -12.90 -12.70 12.48
C ILE A 176 -13.32 -11.24 12.69
#